data_AF-A0A938EUT6-F1
#
_entry.id   AF-A0A938EUT6-F1
#
_cell.length_a   1.000
_cell.length_b   1.000
_cell.length_c   1.000
_cell.angle_alpha   90.00
_cell.angle_beta   90.00
_cell.angle_gamma   90.00
#
_symmetry.space_group_name_H-M   'P 1'
#
loop_
_entity.id
_entity.type
_entity.pdbx_description
1 polymer ?
#
loop_
_entity_poly.entity_id
_entity_poly.type
_entity_poly.pdbx_seq_one_letter_code
_entity_poly.pdbx_strand_id
1 'polypeptide(L)'
;MGYYIKPVGKIKLADRLIISIDVSSKQDLISLCAKVNNSVSTLKLGLELIYSCGLDSVNIVKSFGYNVMLDAKLLDIPNTVSRAVSAITHLGVDKITIHTLGGYRMLKEARERIISVSSKLNILPPSLFGVTILTSLDNNDLRDIGFNKNFDDSVLNLAELAIKSGLDGI
;
A
#
# COMPACT_ATOMS: atom_id res chain seq x y z
N MET A 1 -18.88 11.94 17.07
CA MET A 1 -18.54 10.52 17.27
C MET A 1 -17.02 10.46 17.40
N GLY A 2 -16.47 10.34 18.61
CA GLY A 2 -15.02 10.40 18.81
C GLY A 2 -14.35 9.13 18.29
N TYR A 3 -13.36 9.26 17.40
CA TYR A 3 -12.56 8.14 16.93
C TYR A 3 -11.64 7.67 18.05
N TYR A 4 -11.91 6.49 18.60
CA TYR A 4 -11.07 5.86 19.60
C TYR A 4 -9.85 5.23 18.89
N ILE A 5 -8.71 5.91 18.91
CA ILE A 5 -7.45 5.36 18.43
C ILE A 5 -6.96 4.38 19.50
N LYS A 6 -6.99 3.07 19.21
CA LYS A 6 -6.38 2.07 20.09
C LYS A 6 -4.90 2.45 20.31
N PRO A 7 -4.39 2.45 21.55
CA PRO A 7 -2.98 2.67 21.79
C PRO A 7 -2.18 1.58 21.08
N VAL A 8 -1.41 1.97 20.06
CA VAL A 8 -0.45 1.08 19.43
C VAL A 8 0.62 0.82 20.48
N GLY A 9 0.82 -0.45 20.85
CA GLY A 9 1.91 -0.84 21.74
C GLY A 9 3.26 -0.34 21.21
N LYS A 10 4.29 -0.36 22.05
CA LYS A 10 5.63 0.15 21.69
C LYS A 10 6.12 -0.47 20.38
N ILE A 11 6.10 0.29 19.28
CA ILE A 11 6.57 -0.15 17.95
C ILE A 11 8.08 -0.42 18.06
N LYS A 12 8.52 -1.63 17.66
CA LYS A 12 9.94 -2.00 17.64
C LYS A 12 10.70 -1.08 16.68
N LEU A 13 11.98 -0.81 16.97
CA LEU A 13 12.76 0.13 16.17
C LEU A 13 12.79 -0.22 14.67
N ALA A 14 12.98 -1.51 14.35
CA ALA A 14 12.99 -2.01 12.97
C ALA A 14 11.65 -1.85 12.21
N ASP A 15 10.53 -1.67 12.94
CA ASP A 15 9.19 -1.50 12.36
C ASP A 15 8.81 -0.02 12.18
N ARG A 16 9.64 0.93 12.65
CA ARG A 16 9.36 2.38 12.57
C ARG A 16 9.78 3.01 11.25
N LEU A 17 10.60 2.31 10.47
CA LEU A 17 11.11 2.79 9.19
C LEU A 17 10.79 1.76 8.11
N ILE A 18 10.19 2.23 7.02
CA ILE A 18 10.04 1.47 5.78
C ILE A 18 10.97 2.12 4.76
N ILE A 19 11.93 1.36 4.23
CA ILE A 19 12.88 1.86 3.24
C ILE A 19 12.28 1.71 1.84
N SER A 20 12.27 2.78 1.03
CA SER A 20 11.92 2.72 -0.40
C SER A 20 13.08 2.12 -1.19
N ILE A 21 12.77 1.17 -2.04
CA ILE A 21 13.73 0.56 -2.97
C ILE A 21 13.48 1.13 -4.36
N ASP A 22 14.24 2.18 -4.67
CA ASP A 22 14.13 2.94 -5.92
C ASP A 22 15.31 2.56 -6.83
N VAL A 23 15.28 1.33 -7.34
CA VAL A 23 16.25 0.78 -8.31
C VAL A 23 15.49 0.10 -9.45
N SER A 24 16.13 0.00 -10.61
CA SER A 24 15.50 -0.52 -11.83
C SER A 24 16.04 -1.89 -12.28
N SER A 25 16.96 -2.50 -11.52
CA SER A 25 17.53 -3.82 -11.85
C SER A 25 17.43 -4.83 -10.69
N LYS A 26 17.27 -6.12 -11.03
CA LYS A 26 17.27 -7.21 -10.04
C LYS A 26 18.61 -7.31 -9.30
N GLN A 27 19.72 -7.00 -9.97
CA GLN A 27 21.06 -7.05 -9.37
C GLN A 27 21.24 -5.97 -8.29
N ASP A 28 20.75 -4.75 -8.57
CA ASP A 28 20.79 -3.66 -7.61
C ASP A 28 19.84 -3.92 -6.43
N LEU A 29 18.67 -4.50 -6.70
CA LEU A 29 17.72 -4.93 -5.65
C LEU A 29 18.37 -5.92 -4.68
N ILE A 30 18.98 -6.99 -5.20
CA ILE A 30 19.71 -7.99 -4.40
C ILE A 30 20.82 -7.32 -3.59
N SER A 31 21.60 -6.46 -4.22
CA SER A 31 22.70 -5.73 -3.58
C SER A 31 22.20 -4.84 -2.43
N LEU A 32 21.05 -4.19 -2.61
CA LEU A 32 20.46 -3.31 -1.59
C LEU A 32 19.85 -4.12 -0.43
N CYS A 33 19.15 -5.22 -0.72
CA CYS A 33 18.63 -6.14 0.31
C CYS A 33 19.74 -6.66 1.23
N ALA A 34 20.90 -7.02 0.67
CA ALA A 34 22.07 -7.44 1.44
C ALA A 34 22.63 -6.30 2.30
N LYS A 35 22.70 -5.07 1.76
CA LYS A 35 23.23 -3.89 2.48
C LYS A 35 22.36 -3.42 3.65
N VAL A 36 21.03 -3.50 3.53
CA VAL A 36 20.10 -3.09 4.60
C VAL A 36 20.31 -3.92 5.88
N ASN A 37 20.83 -5.14 5.75
CA ASN A 37 21.29 -5.99 6.85
C ASN A 37 20.33 -6.07 8.04
N ASN A 38 19.03 -6.26 7.77
CA ASN A 38 17.97 -6.37 8.79
C ASN A 38 17.83 -5.17 9.74
N SER A 39 18.31 -3.98 9.34
CA SER A 39 18.12 -2.73 10.09
C SER A 39 16.66 -2.29 10.14
N VAL A 40 15.85 -2.74 9.18
CA VAL A 40 14.40 -2.54 9.10
C VAL A 40 13.71 -3.87 8.81
N SER A 41 12.43 -3.95 9.17
CA SER A 41 11.62 -5.15 8.89
C SER A 41 10.95 -5.11 7.54
N THR A 42 10.73 -3.93 6.95
CA THR A 42 9.90 -3.77 5.75
C THR A 42 10.60 -2.94 4.68
N LEU A 43 10.58 -3.43 3.45
CA LEU A 43 11.01 -2.70 2.25
C LEU A 43 9.80 -2.36 1.37
N LYS A 44 9.79 -1.16 0.78
CA LYS A 44 8.74 -0.67 -0.11
C LYS A 44 9.18 -0.79 -1.56
N LEU A 45 8.38 -1.48 -2.37
CA LEU A 45 8.61 -1.65 -3.81
C LEU A 45 7.65 -0.75 -4.56
N GLY A 46 8.19 0.29 -5.20
CA GLY A 46 7.43 1.27 -5.97
C GLY A 46 7.25 0.89 -7.44
N LEU A 47 6.58 1.77 -8.18
CA LEU A 47 6.24 1.56 -9.58
C LEU A 47 7.46 1.32 -10.48
N GLU A 48 8.56 2.04 -10.28
CA GLU A 48 9.79 1.85 -11.08
C GLU A 48 10.27 0.38 -11.03
N LEU A 49 10.47 -0.16 -9.83
CA LEU A 49 10.90 -1.54 -9.67
C LEU A 49 9.86 -2.53 -10.21
N ILE A 50 8.56 -2.29 -9.96
CA ILE A 50 7.48 -3.14 -10.47
C ILE A 50 7.53 -3.21 -12.00
N TYR A 51 7.69 -2.09 -12.69
CA TYR A 51 7.71 -2.05 -14.15
C TYR A 51 9.03 -2.53 -14.75
N SER A 52 10.17 -2.30 -14.09
CA SER A 52 11.48 -2.73 -14.61
C SER A 52 11.80 -4.20 -14.32
N CYS A 53 11.43 -4.70 -13.13
CA CYS A 53 11.81 -6.04 -12.66
C CYS A 53 10.64 -7.03 -12.57
N GLY A 54 9.40 -6.54 -12.68
CA GLY A 54 8.20 -7.32 -12.50
C GLY A 54 7.89 -7.63 -11.03
N LEU A 55 6.71 -8.20 -10.78
CA LEU A 55 6.25 -8.55 -9.42
C LEU A 55 7.06 -9.69 -8.76
N ASP A 56 7.90 -10.39 -9.52
CA ASP A 56 8.84 -11.39 -8.98
C ASP A 56 9.89 -10.75 -8.04
N SER A 57 10.09 -9.43 -8.09
CA SER A 57 10.89 -8.70 -7.10
C SER A 57 10.42 -8.93 -5.66
N VAL A 58 9.13 -9.21 -5.45
CA VAL A 58 8.58 -9.57 -4.13
C VAL A 58 9.26 -10.83 -3.58
N ASN A 59 9.41 -11.87 -4.41
CA ASN A 59 10.04 -13.13 -3.99
C ASN A 59 11.51 -12.93 -3.60
N ILE A 60 12.23 -12.09 -4.36
CA ILE A 60 13.61 -11.73 -4.05
C ILE A 60 13.67 -11.08 -2.67
N VAL A 61 12.86 -10.06 -2.41
CA VAL A 61 12.89 -9.38 -1.10
C VAL A 61 12.51 -10.32 0.05
N LYS A 62 11.50 -11.17 -0.14
CA LYS A 62 11.08 -12.15 0.86
C LYS A 62 12.16 -13.22 1.14
N SER A 63 12.98 -13.59 0.15
CA SER A 63 14.09 -14.54 0.37
C SER A 63 15.19 -14.00 1.28
N PHE A 64 15.28 -12.68 1.44
CA PHE A 64 16.16 -12.02 2.43
C PHE A 64 15.50 -11.86 3.81
N GLY A 65 14.25 -12.30 3.99
CA GLY A 65 13.53 -12.24 5.26
C GLY A 65 12.83 -10.91 5.55
N TYR A 66 12.77 -9.99 4.59
CA TYR A 66 12.05 -8.73 4.75
C TYR A 66 10.55 -8.88 4.46
N ASN A 67 9.74 -8.08 5.16
CA ASN A 67 8.37 -7.81 4.76
C ASN A 67 8.35 -6.88 3.53
N VAL A 68 7.30 -7.01 2.72
CA VAL A 68 7.14 -6.22 1.49
C VAL A 68 5.91 -5.32 1.59
N MET A 69 6.12 -4.02 1.39
CA MET A 69 5.07 -3.07 1.04
C MET A 69 5.06 -2.88 -0.47
N LEU A 70 4.03 -3.39 -1.14
CA LEU A 70 3.85 -3.18 -2.57
C LEU A 70 3.11 -1.85 -2.79
N ASP A 71 3.87 -0.83 -3.17
CA ASP A 71 3.38 0.53 -3.35
C ASP A 71 2.87 0.77 -4.79
N ALA A 72 1.86 -0.02 -5.17
CA ALA A 72 1.28 -0.03 -6.51
C ALA A 72 0.19 1.01 -6.75
N LYS A 73 -0.30 1.68 -5.68
CA LYS A 73 -1.33 2.72 -5.72
C LYS A 73 -2.53 2.35 -6.61
N LEU A 74 -3.07 1.15 -6.41
CA LEU A 74 -4.08 0.57 -7.31
C LEU A 74 -5.28 1.53 -7.51
N LEU A 75 -5.70 1.71 -8.76
CA LEU A 75 -6.85 2.53 -9.13
C LEU A 75 -7.46 2.03 -10.45
N ASP A 76 -8.66 1.45 -10.37
CA ASP A 76 -9.42 0.95 -11.52
C ASP A 76 -10.88 0.73 -11.07
N ILE A 77 -11.74 0.13 -11.89
CA ILE A 77 -13.06 -0.33 -11.48
C ILE A 77 -12.98 -1.41 -10.38
N PRO A 78 -14.00 -1.52 -9.50
CA PRO A 78 -13.97 -2.41 -8.34
C PRO A 78 -13.55 -3.85 -8.63
N ASN A 79 -14.13 -4.47 -9.66
CA ASN A 79 -13.83 -5.86 -9.99
C ASN A 79 -12.38 -6.07 -10.48
N THR A 80 -11.79 -5.09 -11.18
CA THR A 80 -10.39 -5.18 -11.63
C THR A 80 -9.44 -5.06 -10.45
N VAL A 81 -9.65 -4.07 -9.57
CA VAL A 81 -8.84 -3.94 -8.35
C VAL A 81 -9.01 -5.15 -7.44
N SER A 82 -10.23 -5.69 -7.31
CA SER A 82 -10.48 -6.93 -6.55
C SER A 82 -9.68 -8.12 -7.10
N ARG A 83 -9.62 -8.30 -8.43
CA ARG A 83 -8.78 -9.33 -9.04
C ARG A 83 -7.28 -9.06 -8.84
N ALA A 84 -6.85 -7.80 -8.94
CA ALA A 84 -5.45 -7.41 -8.72
C ALA A 84 -5.01 -7.68 -7.27
N VAL A 85 -5.78 -7.26 -6.26
CA VAL A 85 -5.42 -7.53 -4.85
C VAL A 85 -5.44 -9.02 -4.52
N SER A 86 -6.30 -9.81 -5.19
CA SER A 86 -6.27 -11.27 -5.08
C SER A 86 -4.92 -11.82 -5.56
N ALA A 87 -4.48 -11.43 -6.77
CA ALA A 87 -3.20 -11.87 -7.31
C ALA A 87 -2.02 -11.43 -6.43
N ILE A 88 -2.03 -10.18 -5.99
CA ILE A 88 -1.00 -9.62 -5.10
C ILE A 88 -0.95 -10.36 -3.74
N THR A 89 -2.11 -10.73 -3.18
CA THR A 89 -2.16 -11.49 -1.92
C THR A 89 -1.49 -12.87 -2.06
N HIS A 90 -1.59 -13.52 -3.23
CA HIS A 90 -0.90 -14.80 -3.47
C HIS A 90 0.63 -14.66 -3.54
N LEU A 91 1.16 -13.47 -3.83
CA LEU A 91 2.61 -13.20 -3.79
C LEU A 91 3.16 -13.10 -2.36
N GLY A 92 2.30 -13.08 -1.34
CA GLY A 92 2.73 -13.01 0.06
C GLY A 92 3.27 -11.64 0.47
N VAL A 93 2.82 -10.55 -0.16
CA VAL A 93 3.11 -9.19 0.30
C VAL A 93 2.47 -8.94 1.67
N ASP A 94 3.02 -8.00 2.43
CA ASP A 94 2.59 -7.69 3.79
C ASP A 94 1.75 -6.41 3.85
N LYS A 95 1.96 -5.49 2.91
CA LYS A 95 1.23 -4.21 2.81
C LYS A 95 0.98 -3.86 1.33
N ILE A 96 -0.15 -3.24 1.03
CA ILE A 96 -0.57 -2.84 -0.33
C ILE A 96 -1.07 -1.39 -0.29
N THR A 97 -0.72 -0.57 -1.29
CA THR A 97 -1.33 0.76 -1.47
C THR A 97 -2.42 0.77 -2.54
N ILE A 98 -3.48 1.56 -2.30
CA ILE A 98 -4.66 1.73 -3.16
C ILE A 98 -5.09 3.20 -3.14
N HIS A 99 -5.49 3.79 -4.26
CA HIS A 99 -6.00 5.18 -4.24
C HIS A 99 -7.42 5.23 -3.69
N THR A 100 -7.67 6.14 -2.73
CA THR A 100 -9.02 6.37 -2.19
C THR A 100 -9.96 7.00 -3.22
N LEU A 101 -9.40 7.63 -4.25
CA LEU A 101 -10.13 8.24 -5.38
C LEU A 101 -10.99 7.23 -6.16
N GLY A 102 -10.74 5.93 -6.07
CA GLY A 102 -11.58 4.92 -6.71
C GLY A 102 -12.92 4.67 -6.02
N GLY A 103 -13.19 5.35 -4.90
CA GLY A 103 -14.50 5.38 -4.27
C GLY A 103 -14.83 4.19 -3.36
N TYR A 104 -15.89 4.35 -2.57
CA TYR A 104 -16.26 3.43 -1.49
C TYR A 104 -16.32 1.96 -1.92
N ARG A 105 -16.96 1.69 -3.08
CA ARG A 105 -17.17 0.33 -3.59
C ARG A 105 -15.86 -0.38 -3.92
N MET A 106 -14.96 0.29 -4.64
CA MET A 106 -13.65 -0.27 -5.00
C MET A 106 -12.86 -0.64 -3.75
N LEU A 107 -12.79 0.30 -2.80
CA LEU A 107 -12.05 0.12 -1.55
C LEU A 107 -12.62 -1.03 -0.70
N LYS A 108 -13.95 -1.08 -0.56
CA LYS A 108 -14.63 -2.11 0.24
C LYS A 108 -14.44 -3.50 -0.37
N GLU A 109 -14.67 -3.64 -1.68
CA GLU A 109 -14.51 -4.92 -2.39
C GLU A 109 -13.05 -5.39 -2.38
N ALA A 110 -12.08 -4.48 -2.47
CA ALA A 110 -10.66 -4.82 -2.35
C ALA A 110 -10.33 -5.36 -0.95
N ARG A 111 -10.79 -4.70 0.12
CA ARG A 111 -10.55 -5.14 1.50
C ARG A 111 -11.16 -6.51 1.77
N GLU A 112 -12.42 -6.70 1.41
CA GLU A 112 -13.13 -7.97 1.58
C GLU A 112 -12.45 -9.10 0.80
N ARG A 113 -11.97 -8.81 -0.42
CA ARG A 113 -11.24 -9.79 -1.22
C ARG A 113 -9.94 -10.21 -0.57
N ILE A 114 -9.15 -9.27 -0.04
CA ILE A 114 -7.92 -9.58 0.70
C ILE A 114 -8.21 -10.53 1.86
N ILE A 115 -9.22 -10.25 2.68
CA ILE A 115 -9.60 -11.09 3.82
C ILE A 115 -10.02 -12.49 3.34
N SER A 116 -10.88 -12.57 2.33
CA SER A 116 -11.38 -13.84 1.78
C SER A 116 -10.26 -14.71 1.22
N VAL A 117 -9.35 -14.13 0.42
CA VAL A 117 -8.21 -14.86 -0.18
C VAL A 117 -7.24 -15.31 0.90
N SER A 118 -6.92 -14.44 1.86
CA SER A 118 -5.99 -14.76 2.94
C SER A 118 -6.51 -15.89 3.83
N SER A 119 -7.82 -15.91 4.11
CA SER A 119 -8.47 -17.01 4.84
C SER A 119 -8.38 -18.33 4.07
N LYS A 120 -8.54 -18.33 2.74
CA LYS A 120 -8.41 -19.54 1.91
C LYS A 120 -6.97 -20.06 1.86
N LEU A 121 -6.00 -19.15 1.86
CA LEU A 121 -4.57 -19.46 1.87
C LEU A 121 -4.03 -19.78 3.27
N ASN A 122 -4.84 -19.61 4.32
CA ASN A 122 -4.45 -19.73 5.73
C ASN A 122 -3.23 -18.84 6.08
N ILE A 123 -3.24 -17.60 5.61
CA ILE A 123 -2.21 -16.59 5.89
C ILE A 123 -2.81 -15.36 6.57
N LEU A 124 -1.95 -14.54 7.19
CA LEU A 124 -2.35 -13.22 7.65
C LEU A 124 -2.67 -12.30 6.46
N PRO A 125 -3.77 -11.54 6.50
CA PRO A 125 -4.11 -10.64 5.40
C PRO A 125 -3.14 -9.46 5.32
N PRO A 126 -2.63 -9.11 4.11
CA PRO A 126 -1.89 -7.87 3.95
C PRO A 126 -2.71 -6.67 4.41
N SER A 127 -2.02 -5.69 5.00
CA SER A 127 -2.63 -4.41 5.33
C SER A 127 -2.85 -3.58 4.07
N LEU A 128 -4.01 -2.95 3.96
CA LEU A 128 -4.39 -2.10 2.82
C LEU A 128 -4.37 -0.63 3.23
N PHE A 129 -3.49 0.16 2.62
CA PHE A 129 -3.28 1.58 2.90
C PHE A 129 -3.80 2.47 1.76
N GLY A 130 -4.59 3.49 2.11
CA GLY A 130 -5.23 4.39 1.17
C GLY A 130 -4.38 5.61 0.82
N VAL A 131 -3.97 5.75 -0.43
CA VAL A 131 -3.38 7.00 -0.94
C VAL A 131 -4.49 8.02 -1.18
N THR A 132 -4.45 9.14 -0.46
CA THR A 132 -5.40 10.25 -0.58
C THR A 132 -5.02 11.17 -1.75
N ILE A 133 -4.47 12.35 -1.47
CA ILE A 133 -3.92 13.28 -2.46
C ILE A 133 -2.40 13.08 -2.50
N LEU A 134 -1.84 12.99 -3.70
CA LEU A 134 -0.38 12.89 -3.86
C LEU A 134 0.28 14.16 -3.33
N THR A 135 1.38 14.02 -2.62
CA THR A 135 2.13 15.14 -2.02
C THR A 135 2.73 16.10 -3.05
N SER A 136 2.73 15.71 -4.33
CA SER A 136 3.15 16.54 -5.46
C SER A 136 2.07 17.49 -5.98
N LEU A 137 0.82 17.38 -5.49
CA LEU A 137 -0.30 18.19 -5.96
C LEU A 137 -0.57 19.36 -5.00
N ASP A 138 -0.96 20.50 -5.56
CA ASP A 138 -1.41 21.68 -4.82
C ASP A 138 -2.90 22.00 -5.08
N ASN A 139 -3.37 23.14 -4.55
CA ASN A 139 -4.76 23.57 -4.74
C ASN A 139 -5.11 23.92 -6.20
N ASN A 140 -4.15 24.31 -7.03
CA ASN A 140 -4.37 24.54 -8.46
C ASN A 140 -4.56 23.21 -9.17
N ASP A 141 -3.68 22.24 -8.93
CA ASP A 141 -3.79 20.91 -9.52
C ASP A 141 -5.13 20.25 -9.17
N LEU A 142 -5.55 20.39 -7.91
CA LEU A 142 -6.84 19.87 -7.45
C LEU A 142 -8.03 20.50 -8.18
N ARG A 143 -7.99 21.82 -8.44
CA ARG A 143 -9.03 22.49 -9.25
C ARG A 143 -9.04 21.98 -10.67
N ASP A 144 -7.87 21.77 -11.28
CA ASP A 144 -7.75 21.30 -12.66
C ASP A 144 -8.35 19.90 -12.84
N ILE A 145 -8.27 19.04 -11.82
CA ILE A 145 -8.89 17.70 -11.82
C ILE A 145 -10.33 17.68 -11.26
N GLY A 146 -10.92 18.85 -11.00
CA GLY A 146 -12.34 19.00 -10.67
C GLY A 146 -12.69 18.95 -9.17
N PHE A 147 -11.73 19.11 -8.27
CA PHE A 147 -12.01 19.26 -6.84
C PHE A 147 -12.45 20.69 -6.53
N ASN A 148 -13.51 20.81 -5.73
CA ASN A 148 -14.04 22.10 -5.26
C ASN A 148 -13.55 22.48 -3.85
N LYS A 149 -12.91 21.55 -3.15
CA LYS A 149 -12.37 21.75 -1.80
C LYS A 149 -10.87 22.02 -1.87
N ASN A 150 -10.31 22.64 -0.84
CA ASN A 150 -8.87 22.81 -0.72
C ASN A 150 -8.18 21.46 -0.43
N PHE A 151 -6.85 21.47 -0.45
CA PHE A 151 -6.00 20.30 -0.24
C PHE A 151 -6.31 19.58 1.07
N ASP A 152 -6.27 20.28 2.21
CA ASP A 152 -6.44 19.68 3.54
C ASP A 152 -7.83 19.05 3.70
N ASP A 153 -8.87 19.76 3.29
CA ASP A 153 -10.25 19.27 3.33
C ASP A 153 -10.42 18.05 2.42
N SER A 154 -9.78 18.03 1.25
CA SER A 154 -9.83 16.91 0.31
C SER A 154 -9.13 15.68 0.88
N VAL A 155 -7.96 15.85 1.51
CA VAL A 155 -7.26 14.78 2.24
C VAL A 155 -8.14 14.21 3.35
N LEU A 156 -8.76 15.06 4.17
CA LEU A 156 -9.64 14.62 5.27
C LEU A 156 -10.83 13.81 4.77
N ASN A 157 -11.55 14.26 3.73
CA ASN A 157 -12.69 13.49 3.21
C ASN A 157 -12.26 12.12 2.66
N LEU A 158 -11.11 12.06 1.98
CA LEU A 158 -10.58 10.82 1.42
C LEU A 158 -10.08 9.87 2.52
N ALA A 159 -9.53 10.40 3.60
CA ALA A 159 -9.16 9.63 4.79
C ALA A 159 -10.41 9.05 5.50
N GLU A 160 -11.47 9.84 5.66
CA GLU A 160 -12.74 9.35 6.20
C GLU A 160 -13.35 8.24 5.32
N LEU A 161 -13.24 8.38 4.00
CA LEU A 161 -13.68 7.36 3.06
C LEU A 161 -12.88 6.06 3.23
N ALA A 162 -11.56 6.14 3.40
CA ALA A 162 -10.71 4.98 3.67
C ALA A 162 -11.14 4.24 4.95
N ILE A 163 -11.35 5.00 6.05
CA ILE A 163 -11.84 4.45 7.32
C ILE A 163 -13.20 3.77 7.13
N LYS A 164 -14.14 4.45 6.47
CA LYS A 164 -15.50 3.92 6.22
C LYS A 164 -15.46 2.63 5.40
N SER A 165 -14.53 2.53 4.44
CA SER A 165 -14.33 1.33 3.61
C SER A 165 -13.59 0.19 4.34
N GLY A 166 -13.05 0.44 5.53
CA GLY A 166 -12.36 -0.57 6.35
C GLY A 166 -10.89 -0.78 5.99
N LEU A 167 -10.23 0.23 5.41
CA LEU A 167 -8.79 0.22 5.20
C LEU A 167 -8.04 0.26 6.53
N ASP A 168 -6.81 -0.25 6.53
CA ASP A 168 -6.00 -0.37 7.74
C ASP A 168 -5.22 0.93 8.06
N GLY A 169 -5.18 1.87 7.11
CA GLY A 169 -4.60 3.20 7.25
C GLY A 169 -4.64 3.99 5.95
N ILE A 170 -4.02 5.18 5.98
CA ILE A 170 -3.68 6.01 4.81
C ILE A 170 -2.17 6.24 4.75
#